data_AF-A0A329WRR1-F1
#
_entry.id   AF-A0A329WRR1-F1
#
_cell.length_a   1.000
_cell.length_b   1.000
_cell.length_c   1.000
_cell.angle_alpha   90.00
_cell.angle_beta   90.00
_cell.angle_gamma   90.00
#
_symmetry.space_group_name_H-M   'P 1'
#
loop_
_entity.id
_entity.type
_entity.pdbx_description
1 polymer ?
#
loop_
_entity_poly.entity_id
_entity_poly.type
_entity_poly.pdbx_seq_one_letter_code
_entity_poly.pdbx_strand_id
1 'polypeptide(L)'
;MEKKHDLSNSESNQENTNNKVENPSADDVKKRFKAGSIPLQTDYEYLIDIADIGRKAVGKAPQQNGPGTGLKLDSNGTLNLKIGPISSKDFSPLMLKDDILSVDLGSGLINKDNGISIGQGNGIVVNTDDIAVKAANGITVDGNGVSVKAGDGISVSGKGVEVKAKNNGSISVDSDGIAVKCWDGGGIVVTDNTGLYLKLEGGNTSNAWSGVSGLSLSKNGVKVKAGKGITVNSDGVGVNVEEIASALANLIIPAGTIVPFYSNKPVPNGWVLCDGKNGTPNLNGDSEKGQASWGISLISGGNKIETNFWHLEYGKHVRANVYFMRYIMKS
;
A
#
# COMPACT_ATOMS: atom_id res chain seq x y z
N MET A 1 73.85 59.01 -55.08
CA MET A 1 72.76 59.66 -55.82
C MET A 1 71.89 58.56 -56.42
N GLU A 2 70.62 58.59 -56.07
CA GLU A 2 69.56 57.68 -56.48
C GLU A 2 69.34 57.68 -58.00
N LYS A 3 68.80 56.57 -58.51
CA LYS A 3 67.43 56.55 -59.04
C LYS A 3 66.91 55.11 -59.18
N LYS A 4 65.75 54.89 -58.57
CA LYS A 4 64.87 53.73 -58.75
C LYS A 4 63.93 53.95 -59.95
N HIS A 5 63.29 52.85 -60.33
CA HIS A 5 62.05 52.68 -61.11
C HIS A 5 62.26 52.71 -62.64
N ASP A 6 61.72 51.79 -63.44
CA ASP A 6 60.35 51.25 -63.44
C ASP A 6 60.24 49.81 -63.97
N LEU A 7 59.23 49.08 -63.49
CA LEU A 7 58.60 47.95 -64.20
C LEU A 7 57.51 48.52 -65.14
N SER A 8 57.45 48.07 -66.40
CA SER A 8 56.16 47.78 -67.06
C SER A 8 56.30 46.81 -68.23
N ASN A 9 55.27 45.98 -68.34
CA ASN A 9 55.02 44.84 -69.24
C ASN A 9 55.21 45.10 -70.74
N SER A 10 55.53 44.04 -71.49
CA SER A 10 54.65 43.61 -72.59
C SER A 10 54.97 42.18 -73.04
N GLU A 11 53.90 41.41 -73.19
CA GLU A 11 53.85 40.02 -73.61
C GLU A 11 54.37 39.84 -75.03
N SER A 12 55.06 38.72 -75.29
CA SER A 12 55.01 38.09 -76.61
C SER A 12 55.10 36.56 -76.49
N ASN A 13 53.96 35.95 -76.88
CA ASN A 13 53.81 34.68 -77.55
C ASN A 13 54.15 33.39 -76.80
N GLN A 14 53.06 32.80 -76.28
CA GLN A 14 52.87 31.38 -76.09
C GLN A 14 53.25 30.57 -77.35
N GLU A 15 54.35 29.84 -77.29
CA GLU A 15 54.38 28.51 -77.89
C GLU A 15 53.96 27.50 -76.82
N ASN A 16 52.71 27.06 -76.98
CA ASN A 16 52.06 26.03 -76.19
C ASN A 16 52.75 24.69 -76.46
N THR A 17 53.83 24.39 -75.74
CA THR A 17 54.30 23.02 -75.56
C THR A 17 53.75 22.51 -74.23
N ASN A 18 52.48 22.13 -74.24
CA ASN A 18 51.90 21.23 -73.26
C ASN A 18 52.51 19.83 -73.40
N ASN A 19 53.84 19.72 -73.28
CA ASN A 19 54.49 18.46 -72.96
C ASN A 19 54.41 18.32 -71.45
N LYS A 20 53.29 17.79 -70.97
CA LYS A 20 53.26 17.13 -69.68
C LYS A 20 54.32 16.03 -69.77
N VAL A 21 55.53 16.29 -69.26
CA VAL A 21 56.58 15.29 -69.16
C VAL A 21 56.02 14.24 -68.21
N GLU A 22 55.41 13.20 -68.77
CA GLU A 22 55.02 12.04 -67.99
C GLU A 22 56.30 11.45 -67.44
N ASN A 23 56.40 11.49 -66.11
CA ASN A 23 57.45 10.83 -65.35
C ASN A 23 57.57 9.38 -65.86
N PRO A 24 58.75 8.94 -66.34
CA PRO A 24 58.88 7.63 -66.99
C PRO A 24 58.46 6.50 -66.04
N SER A 25 57.68 5.54 -66.53
CA SER A 25 57.28 4.40 -65.70
C SER A 25 58.51 3.62 -65.20
N ALA A 26 58.35 2.82 -64.15
CA ALA A 26 59.44 1.97 -63.66
C ALA A 26 60.04 1.07 -64.77
N ASP A 27 59.23 0.64 -65.73
CA ASP A 27 59.70 -0.17 -66.87
C ASP A 27 60.42 0.67 -67.93
N ASP A 28 60.06 1.94 -68.10
CA ASP A 28 60.81 2.86 -68.97
C ASP A 28 62.18 3.14 -68.39
N VAL A 29 62.28 3.30 -67.06
CA VAL A 29 63.57 3.40 -66.37
C VAL A 29 64.38 2.13 -66.60
N LYS A 30 63.82 0.93 -66.38
CA LYS A 30 64.54 -0.34 -66.62
C LYS A 30 65.05 -0.48 -68.06
N LYS A 31 64.29 -0.03 -69.06
CA LYS A 31 64.73 -0.08 -70.48
C LYS A 31 65.94 0.82 -70.76
N ARG A 32 66.10 1.92 -70.01
CA ARG A 32 67.26 2.82 -70.11
C ARG A 32 68.49 2.24 -69.40
N PHE A 33 68.29 1.41 -68.37
CA PHE A 33 69.32 0.68 -67.63
C PHE A 33 69.54 -0.77 -68.12
N LYS A 34 69.58 -1.02 -69.43
CA LYS A 34 69.85 -2.35 -70.00
C LYS A 34 71.30 -2.52 -70.47
N ALA A 35 71.75 -3.76 -70.61
CA ALA A 35 73.07 -4.09 -71.14
C ALA A 35 73.32 -3.40 -72.50
N GLY A 36 74.48 -2.74 -72.64
CA GLY A 36 74.85 -1.99 -73.84
C GLY A 36 74.23 -0.60 -73.97
N SER A 37 73.43 -0.14 -73.00
CA SER A 37 72.94 1.25 -72.93
C SER A 37 73.81 2.10 -72.00
N ILE A 38 73.89 3.41 -72.27
CA ILE A 38 74.55 4.40 -71.40
C ILE A 38 73.45 5.30 -70.81
N PRO A 39 73.02 5.08 -69.55
CA PRO A 39 72.02 5.93 -68.90
C PRO A 39 72.53 7.37 -68.76
N LEU A 40 71.63 8.34 -68.88
CA LEU A 40 71.94 9.78 -68.75
C LEU A 40 71.88 10.22 -67.29
N GLN A 41 72.47 11.39 -66.97
CA GLN A 41 72.36 12.00 -65.64
C GLN A 41 70.89 12.10 -65.16
N THR A 42 70.00 12.51 -66.05
CA THR A 42 68.56 12.61 -65.77
C THR A 42 67.91 11.26 -65.47
N ASP A 43 68.43 10.15 -66.01
CA ASP A 43 67.96 8.80 -65.69
C ASP A 43 68.37 8.38 -64.27
N TYR A 44 69.55 8.80 -63.81
CA TYR A 44 70.01 8.57 -62.43
C TYR A 44 69.26 9.43 -61.43
N GLU A 45 69.08 10.72 -61.71
CA GLU A 45 68.28 11.63 -60.87
C GLU A 45 66.88 11.06 -60.67
N TYR A 46 66.24 10.62 -61.76
CA TYR A 46 64.91 10.03 -61.70
C TYR A 46 64.86 8.73 -60.88
N LEU A 47 65.84 7.84 -61.04
CA LEU A 47 65.94 6.62 -60.24
C LEU A 47 66.10 6.92 -58.75
N ILE A 48 66.94 7.90 -58.41
CA ILE A 48 67.18 8.35 -57.03
C ILE A 48 65.90 8.92 -56.44
N ASP A 49 65.18 9.75 -57.19
CA ASP A 49 63.94 10.37 -56.74
C ASP A 49 62.84 9.32 -56.50
N ILE A 50 62.65 8.36 -57.42
CA ILE A 50 61.72 7.24 -57.20
C ILE A 50 62.10 6.46 -55.95
N ALA A 51 63.38 6.13 -55.79
CA ALA A 51 63.85 5.35 -54.65
C ALA A 51 63.70 6.12 -53.33
N ASP A 52 63.97 7.42 -53.32
CA ASP A 52 63.79 8.33 -52.18
C ASP A 52 62.32 8.45 -51.79
N ILE A 53 61.42 8.63 -52.76
CA ILE A 53 59.96 8.66 -52.56
C ILE A 53 59.50 7.34 -51.95
N GLY A 54 59.87 6.21 -52.57
CA GLY A 54 59.47 4.88 -52.12
C GLY A 54 59.91 4.60 -50.69
N ARG A 55 61.18 4.85 -50.36
CA ARG A 55 61.68 4.64 -48.98
C ARG A 55 61.02 5.59 -47.98
N LYS A 56 60.79 6.87 -48.33
CA LYS A 56 60.09 7.82 -47.43
C LYS A 56 58.65 7.36 -47.16
N ALA A 57 57.94 6.92 -48.20
CA ALA A 57 56.55 6.48 -48.09
C ALA A 57 56.36 5.31 -47.12
N VAL A 58 57.35 4.41 -47.04
CA VAL A 58 57.31 3.25 -46.13
C VAL A 58 58.10 3.46 -44.84
N GLY A 59 58.47 4.70 -44.52
CA GLY A 59 59.19 5.04 -43.30
C GLY A 59 60.62 4.49 -43.23
N LYS A 60 61.32 4.43 -44.36
CA LYS A 60 62.71 3.98 -44.52
C LYS A 60 63.65 5.10 -44.97
N ALA A 61 63.29 6.37 -44.75
CA ALA A 61 64.25 7.46 -44.90
C ALA A 61 65.38 7.35 -43.85
N PRO A 62 66.54 8.02 -44.05
CA PRO A 62 67.58 8.08 -43.02
C PRO A 62 66.98 8.40 -41.65
N GLN A 63 67.38 7.64 -40.62
CA GLN A 63 66.88 7.72 -39.24
C GLN A 63 65.46 7.16 -38.99
N GLN A 64 64.79 6.59 -40.01
CA GLN A 64 63.52 5.88 -39.84
C GLN A 64 63.71 4.37 -39.97
N ASN A 65 62.99 3.59 -39.13
CA ASN A 65 63.17 2.14 -39.04
C ASN A 65 61.98 1.32 -39.59
N GLY A 66 61.10 1.94 -40.38
CA GLY A 66 59.90 1.33 -40.97
C GLY A 66 58.68 2.23 -40.84
N PRO A 67 57.49 1.72 -41.24
CA PRO A 67 56.25 2.47 -41.09
C PRO A 67 55.99 2.80 -39.61
N GLY A 68 55.30 3.92 -39.35
CA GLY A 68 54.91 4.32 -38.00
C GLY A 68 53.94 3.33 -37.35
N THR A 69 53.63 3.51 -36.06
CA THR A 69 52.88 2.54 -35.25
C THR A 69 51.51 2.14 -35.82
N GLY A 70 50.85 3.02 -36.58
CA GLY A 70 49.52 2.75 -37.14
C GLY A 70 49.51 1.94 -38.44
N LEU A 71 50.63 1.85 -39.17
CA LEU A 71 50.70 1.16 -40.47
C LEU A 71 51.76 0.05 -40.45
N LYS A 72 51.63 -0.92 -41.35
CA LYS A 72 52.62 -1.98 -41.54
C LYS A 72 52.75 -2.31 -43.03
N LEU A 73 53.94 -2.67 -43.47
CA LEU A 73 54.09 -3.41 -44.72
C LEU A 73 53.85 -4.89 -44.42
N ASP A 74 53.00 -5.54 -45.21
CA ASP A 74 52.88 -7.00 -45.17
C ASP A 74 54.04 -7.68 -45.91
N SER A 75 54.05 -9.01 -45.92
CA SER A 75 55.08 -9.81 -46.59
C SER A 75 55.11 -9.61 -48.11
N ASN A 76 54.03 -9.08 -48.70
CA ASN A 76 53.93 -8.80 -50.13
C ASN A 76 54.34 -7.36 -50.47
N GLY A 77 54.74 -6.57 -49.46
CA GLY A 77 55.13 -5.17 -49.65
C GLY A 77 53.94 -4.21 -49.76
N THR A 78 52.73 -4.63 -49.37
CA THR A 78 51.55 -3.77 -49.37
C THR A 78 51.47 -3.00 -48.05
N LEU A 79 51.25 -1.69 -48.13
CA LEU A 79 51.04 -0.85 -46.95
C LEU A 79 49.60 -1.05 -46.44
N ASN A 80 49.49 -1.51 -45.19
CA ASN A 80 48.24 -1.88 -44.54
C ASN A 80 48.11 -1.17 -43.18
N LEU A 81 46.88 -1.10 -42.64
CA LEU A 81 46.67 -0.72 -41.24
C LEU A 81 47.25 -1.79 -40.30
N LYS A 82 47.95 -1.36 -39.25
CA LYS A 82 48.47 -2.24 -38.21
C LYS A 82 47.36 -2.54 -37.21
N ILE A 83 46.55 -3.55 -37.53
CA ILE A 83 45.52 -4.09 -36.62
C ILE A 83 46.12 -5.27 -35.84
N GLY A 84 46.05 -5.21 -34.50
CA GLY A 84 46.50 -6.27 -33.60
C GLY A 84 45.40 -7.30 -33.27
N PRO A 85 45.74 -8.38 -32.54
CA PRO A 85 44.75 -9.34 -32.06
C PRO A 85 43.80 -8.69 -31.03
N ILE A 86 42.54 -9.11 -31.05
CA ILE A 86 41.52 -8.63 -30.10
C ILE A 86 41.72 -9.37 -28.77
N SER A 87 42.46 -8.77 -27.85
CA SER A 87 42.73 -9.37 -26.53
C SER A 87 42.39 -8.45 -25.34
N SER A 88 42.07 -7.18 -25.59
CA SER A 88 41.70 -6.23 -24.55
C SER A 88 40.18 -6.08 -24.46
N LYS A 89 39.65 -6.05 -23.24
CA LYS A 89 38.24 -5.73 -22.97
C LYS A 89 38.00 -4.22 -22.80
N ASP A 90 39.08 -3.44 -22.69
CA ASP A 90 39.00 -2.01 -22.42
C ASP A 90 38.84 -1.18 -23.72
N PHE A 91 39.11 -1.78 -24.88
CA PHE A 91 39.07 -1.11 -26.17
C PHE A 91 38.32 -1.93 -27.21
N SER A 92 37.42 -1.28 -27.94
CA SER A 92 36.86 -1.83 -29.17
C SER A 92 37.88 -1.62 -30.31
N PRO A 93 38.28 -2.67 -31.04
CA PRO A 93 39.26 -2.53 -32.11
C PRO A 93 38.68 -1.75 -33.30
N LEU A 94 39.53 -0.97 -33.97
CA LEU A 94 39.27 -0.54 -35.34
C LEU A 94 39.53 -1.74 -36.27
N MET A 95 38.52 -2.12 -37.05
CA MET A 95 38.52 -3.28 -37.93
C MET A 95 38.30 -2.83 -39.37
N LEU A 96 39.09 -3.38 -40.30
CA LEU A 96 38.79 -3.28 -41.72
C LEU A 96 37.97 -4.52 -42.12
N LYS A 97 36.73 -4.29 -42.57
CA LYS A 97 35.83 -5.35 -43.03
C LYS A 97 35.06 -4.85 -44.24
N ASP A 98 35.05 -5.63 -45.32
CA ASP A 98 34.36 -5.29 -46.57
C ASP A 98 34.75 -3.89 -47.08
N ASP A 99 36.05 -3.58 -47.04
CA ASP A 99 36.65 -2.27 -47.38
C ASP A 99 36.19 -1.07 -46.53
N ILE A 100 35.50 -1.32 -45.41
CA ILE A 100 35.07 -0.30 -44.44
C ILE A 100 35.94 -0.37 -43.18
N LEU A 101 36.52 0.76 -42.80
CA LEU A 101 37.15 0.92 -41.48
C LEU A 101 36.06 1.24 -40.46
N SER A 102 35.79 0.30 -39.55
CA SER A 102 34.72 0.39 -38.55
C SER A 102 35.22 -0.01 -37.16
N VAL A 103 34.34 0.04 -36.17
CA VAL A 103 34.55 -0.55 -34.84
C VAL A 103 33.58 -1.70 -34.66
N ASP A 104 33.97 -2.70 -33.88
CA ASP A 104 33.04 -3.76 -33.49
C ASP A 104 31.98 -3.21 -32.52
N LEU A 105 30.71 -3.57 -32.73
CA LEU A 105 29.60 -3.09 -31.91
C LEU A 105 29.17 -4.15 -30.91
N GLY A 106 29.37 -3.85 -29.63
CA GLY A 106 28.85 -4.67 -28.53
C GLY A 106 27.33 -4.61 -28.41
N SER A 107 26.79 -5.45 -27.51
CA SER A 107 25.36 -5.42 -27.19
C SER A 107 24.91 -4.06 -26.68
N GLY A 108 23.76 -3.58 -27.15
CA GLY A 108 23.21 -2.27 -26.80
C GLY A 108 23.75 -1.11 -27.65
N LEU A 109 24.71 -1.34 -28.55
CA LEU A 109 25.08 -0.39 -29.61
C LEU A 109 24.53 -0.87 -30.95
N ILE A 110 24.18 0.06 -31.82
CA ILE A 110 23.70 -0.21 -33.17
C ILE A 110 24.34 0.78 -34.15
N ASN A 111 24.58 0.34 -35.38
CA ASN A 111 24.98 1.25 -36.45
C ASN A 111 23.71 1.79 -37.14
N LYS A 112 23.60 3.10 -37.27
CA LYS A 112 22.57 3.79 -38.06
C LYS A 112 23.24 4.55 -39.20
N ASP A 113 22.44 5.11 -40.10
CA ASP A 113 22.94 5.87 -41.27
C ASP A 113 23.88 7.02 -40.90
N ASN A 114 23.73 7.60 -39.70
CA ASN A 114 24.55 8.70 -39.19
C ASN A 114 25.60 8.26 -38.15
N GLY A 115 25.90 6.97 -38.05
CA GLY A 115 26.93 6.43 -37.17
C GLY A 115 26.40 5.56 -36.02
N ILE A 116 27.24 5.38 -35.01
CA ILE A 116 26.97 4.48 -33.87
C ILE A 116 26.00 5.14 -32.90
N SER A 117 24.95 4.41 -32.52
CA SER A 117 23.90 4.86 -31.60
C SER A 117 23.62 3.79 -30.55
N ILE A 118 22.84 4.14 -29.53
CA ILE A 118 22.35 3.18 -28.53
C ILE A 118 21.14 2.42 -29.11
N GLY A 119 21.12 1.11 -28.92
CA GLY A 119 19.96 0.26 -29.17
C GLY A 119 18.85 0.58 -28.18
N GLN A 120 17.77 1.19 -28.67
CA GLN A 120 16.66 1.60 -27.83
C GLN A 120 15.81 0.39 -27.39
N GLY A 121 15.81 0.10 -26.10
CA GLY A 121 14.87 -0.84 -25.47
C GLY A 121 13.63 -0.14 -24.88
N ASN A 122 12.75 -0.93 -24.25
CA ASN A 122 11.65 -0.37 -23.46
C ASN A 122 12.21 0.42 -22.28
N GLY A 123 11.68 1.62 -22.04
CA GLY A 123 12.12 2.48 -20.93
C GLY A 123 13.28 3.42 -21.27
N ILE A 124 13.86 3.34 -22.46
CA ILE A 124 14.91 4.26 -22.93
C ILE A 124 14.37 5.08 -24.11
N VAL A 125 14.74 6.35 -24.18
CA VAL A 125 14.60 7.20 -25.36
C VAL A 125 15.99 7.68 -25.76
N VAL A 126 16.34 7.53 -27.03
CA VAL A 126 17.58 8.05 -27.60
C VAL A 126 17.19 9.22 -28.49
N ASN A 127 17.52 10.44 -28.07
CA ASN A 127 17.27 11.66 -28.84
C ASN A 127 18.52 12.05 -29.62
N THR A 128 18.46 13.17 -30.33
CA THR A 128 19.60 13.70 -31.08
C THR A 128 20.76 14.10 -30.16
N ASP A 129 20.46 14.74 -29.04
CA ASP A 129 21.47 15.35 -28.16
C ASP A 129 21.70 14.58 -26.86
N ASP A 130 20.76 13.70 -26.45
CA ASP A 130 20.83 12.98 -25.19
C ASP A 130 20.15 11.59 -25.22
N ILE A 131 20.30 10.87 -24.11
CA ILE A 131 19.59 9.61 -23.82
C ILE A 131 18.82 9.82 -22.52
N ALA A 132 17.53 9.53 -22.56
CA ALA A 132 16.62 9.73 -21.44
C ALA A 132 15.89 8.44 -21.06
N VAL A 133 15.33 8.42 -19.85
CA VAL A 133 14.40 7.39 -19.43
C VAL A 133 13.00 7.71 -19.97
N LYS A 134 12.37 6.74 -20.63
CA LYS A 134 10.98 6.83 -21.06
C LYS A 134 10.06 6.63 -19.85
N ALA A 135 9.61 7.73 -19.24
CA ALA A 135 8.68 7.69 -18.12
C ALA A 135 7.35 7.04 -18.50
N ALA A 136 6.80 6.23 -17.59
CA ALA A 136 5.43 5.72 -17.65
C ALA A 136 4.59 6.36 -16.53
N ASN A 137 3.32 5.96 -16.40
CA ASN A 137 2.45 6.43 -15.32
C ASN A 137 3.07 6.15 -13.95
N GLY A 138 3.00 7.12 -13.05
CA GLY A 138 3.55 7.00 -11.70
C GLY A 138 5.05 7.30 -11.60
N ILE A 139 5.74 7.58 -12.70
CA ILE A 139 7.15 7.98 -12.71
C ILE A 139 7.28 9.41 -13.26
N THR A 140 8.13 10.21 -12.64
CA THR A 140 8.57 11.52 -13.12
C THR A 140 10.05 11.42 -13.50
N VAL A 141 10.41 11.92 -14.67
CA VAL A 141 11.81 12.06 -15.12
C VAL A 141 12.03 13.54 -15.42
N ASP A 142 12.94 14.18 -14.68
CA ASP A 142 13.25 15.60 -14.82
C ASP A 142 14.74 15.88 -14.52
N GLY A 143 15.12 17.16 -14.39
CA GLY A 143 16.50 17.58 -14.13
C GLY A 143 17.09 17.06 -12.82
N ASN A 144 16.27 16.54 -11.90
CA ASN A 144 16.70 15.91 -10.65
C ASN A 144 16.83 14.38 -10.77
N GLY A 145 16.54 13.80 -11.94
CA GLY A 145 16.62 12.36 -12.21
C GLY A 145 15.26 11.69 -12.31
N VAL A 146 15.16 10.45 -11.81
CA VAL A 146 13.96 9.62 -11.89
C VAL A 146 13.34 9.46 -10.51
N SER A 147 12.06 9.76 -10.37
CA SER A 147 11.32 9.68 -9.10
C SER A 147 9.90 9.14 -9.27
N VAL A 148 9.27 8.76 -8.16
CA VAL A 148 7.84 8.40 -8.15
C VAL A 148 6.99 9.67 -8.20
N LYS A 149 6.00 9.69 -9.07
CA LYS A 149 4.98 10.75 -9.13
C LYS A 149 3.99 10.55 -7.97
N ALA A 150 4.01 11.47 -7.01
CA ALA A 150 3.05 11.47 -5.90
C ALA A 150 1.62 11.72 -6.39
N GLY A 151 0.67 10.89 -5.94
CA GLY A 151 -0.76 11.13 -6.05
C GLY A 151 -1.37 11.59 -4.72
N ASP A 152 -2.70 11.68 -4.67
CA ASP A 152 -3.40 11.96 -3.43
C ASP A 152 -3.16 10.87 -2.39
N GLY A 153 -2.93 11.27 -1.14
CA GLY A 153 -2.64 10.34 -0.04
C GLY A 153 -1.22 9.78 -0.03
N ILE A 154 -0.34 10.19 -0.95
CA ILE A 154 1.09 9.84 -0.98
C ILE A 154 1.93 11.11 -0.92
N SER A 155 3.07 11.03 -0.23
CA SER A 155 4.13 12.03 -0.23
C SER A 155 5.42 11.37 -0.72
N VAL A 156 6.16 12.05 -1.58
CA VAL A 156 7.49 11.59 -2.04
C VAL A 156 8.50 12.68 -1.66
N SER A 157 9.51 12.32 -0.89
CA SER A 157 10.52 13.26 -0.38
C SER A 157 11.90 12.59 -0.25
N GLY A 158 12.88 13.30 0.32
CA GLY A 158 14.19 12.73 0.64
C GLY A 158 14.15 11.56 1.64
N LYS A 159 13.01 11.33 2.33
CA LYS A 159 12.79 10.17 3.19
C LYS A 159 12.25 8.94 2.43
N GLY A 160 11.90 9.09 1.15
CA GLY A 160 11.28 8.05 0.34
C GLY A 160 9.80 8.33 0.03
N VAL A 161 9.02 7.26 -0.09
CA VAL A 161 7.57 7.30 -0.38
C VAL A 161 6.80 7.01 0.90
N GLU A 162 5.95 7.95 1.30
CA GLU A 162 5.21 7.91 2.56
C GLU A 162 3.70 8.10 2.33
N VAL A 163 2.88 7.64 3.26
CA VAL A 163 1.44 7.97 3.25
C VAL A 163 1.25 9.41 3.74
N LYS A 164 0.53 10.21 2.96
CA LYS A 164 0.09 11.55 3.32
C LYS A 164 -1.29 11.48 3.96
N ALA A 165 -1.31 11.36 5.29
CA ALA A 165 -2.57 11.45 6.04
C ALA A 165 -3.22 12.83 5.86
N LYS A 166 -4.56 12.85 5.81
CA LYS A 166 -5.34 14.09 5.86
C LYS A 166 -5.21 14.73 7.23
N ASN A 167 -5.03 16.06 7.30
CA ASN A 167 -5.10 16.79 8.56
C ASN A 167 -6.42 16.51 9.28
N ASN A 168 -6.36 16.17 10.57
CA ASN A 168 -7.51 15.73 11.38
C ASN A 168 -8.24 14.49 10.83
N GLY A 169 -7.57 13.69 9.99
CA GLY A 169 -8.06 12.40 9.55
C GLY A 169 -7.92 11.32 10.63
N SER A 170 -8.47 10.14 10.34
CA SER A 170 -8.37 8.96 11.20
C SER A 170 -7.09 8.16 11.00
N ILE A 171 -6.22 8.54 10.05
CA ILE A 171 -4.92 7.88 9.85
C ILE A 171 -3.85 8.79 10.48
N SER A 172 -3.01 8.22 11.34
CA SER A 172 -1.79 8.85 11.84
C SER A 172 -0.59 8.24 11.12
N VAL A 173 0.37 9.08 10.74
CA VAL A 173 1.64 8.66 10.15
C VAL A 173 2.74 9.35 10.93
N ASP A 174 3.62 8.57 11.56
CA ASP A 174 4.75 9.04 12.36
C ASP A 174 5.95 8.10 12.20
N SER A 175 6.97 8.24 13.05
CA SER A 175 8.19 7.43 12.98
C SER A 175 7.98 5.95 13.28
N ASP A 176 6.90 5.60 14.00
CA ASP A 176 6.59 4.22 14.37
C ASP A 176 5.74 3.53 13.28
N GLY A 177 5.18 4.31 12.35
CA GLY A 177 4.54 3.81 11.14
C GLY A 177 3.17 4.44 10.89
N ILE A 178 2.23 3.62 10.44
CA ILE A 178 0.87 4.04 10.09
C ILE A 178 -0.12 3.41 11.07
N ALA A 179 -0.95 4.22 11.69
CA ALA A 179 -1.96 3.79 12.65
C ALA A 179 -3.31 4.45 12.39
N VAL A 180 -4.37 3.90 12.99
CA VAL A 180 -5.67 4.57 13.06
C VAL A 180 -5.73 5.42 14.33
N LYS A 181 -5.95 6.71 14.19
CA LYS A 181 -6.21 7.65 15.28
C LYS A 181 -7.60 7.37 15.85
N CYS A 182 -7.64 6.82 17.05
CA CYS A 182 -8.86 6.69 17.83
C CYS A 182 -9.13 8.00 18.60
N TRP A 183 -10.38 8.45 18.65
CA TRP A 183 -10.77 9.59 19.48
C TRP A 183 -10.93 9.13 20.93
N ASP A 184 -10.31 9.81 21.90
CA ASP A 184 -10.37 9.43 23.32
C ASP A 184 -11.80 9.35 23.89
N GLY A 185 -12.68 10.21 23.39
CA GLY A 185 -14.13 10.21 23.70
C GLY A 185 -14.97 9.31 22.78
N GLY A 186 -14.35 8.71 21.77
CA GLY A 186 -15.00 7.84 20.81
C GLY A 186 -15.24 6.44 21.35
N GLY A 187 -16.20 5.75 20.74
CA GLY A 187 -16.52 4.36 21.06
C GLY A 187 -15.57 3.34 20.44
N ILE A 188 -14.43 3.73 19.87
CA ILE A 188 -13.43 2.81 19.27
C ILE A 188 -12.08 3.02 19.95
N VAL A 189 -11.41 1.93 20.31
CA VAL A 189 -10.11 1.90 20.99
C VAL A 189 -9.20 0.84 20.34
N VAL A 190 -7.89 1.08 20.35
CA VAL A 190 -6.89 0.06 20.01
C VAL A 190 -6.44 -0.58 21.32
N THR A 191 -6.61 -1.89 21.46
CA THR A 191 -6.08 -2.64 22.61
C THR A 191 -4.86 -3.44 22.19
N ASP A 192 -3.92 -3.63 23.13
CA ASP A 192 -2.79 -4.58 23.17
C ASP A 192 -2.25 -5.22 21.86
N ASN A 193 -2.25 -4.45 20.78
CA ASN A 193 -1.72 -4.78 19.46
C ASN A 193 -2.52 -5.82 18.65
N THR A 194 -3.79 -6.09 18.98
CA THR A 194 -4.59 -7.09 18.23
C THR A 194 -5.60 -6.49 17.25
N GLY A 195 -6.02 -5.23 17.42
CA GLY A 195 -6.93 -4.58 16.47
C GLY A 195 -7.70 -3.37 17.01
N LEU A 196 -8.72 -2.97 16.25
CA LEU A 196 -9.69 -1.93 16.62
C LEU A 196 -10.91 -2.57 17.30
N TYR A 197 -11.26 -2.11 18.49
CA TYR A 197 -12.38 -2.61 19.28
C TYR A 197 -13.35 -1.50 19.65
N LEU A 198 -14.59 -1.86 19.97
CA LEU A 198 -15.53 -0.93 20.57
C LEU A 198 -15.19 -0.72 22.06
N LYS A 199 -15.11 0.54 22.50
CA LYS A 199 -15.02 0.94 23.90
C LYS A 199 -16.42 0.91 24.51
N LEU A 200 -16.63 0.01 25.47
CA LEU A 200 -17.88 -0.06 26.23
C LEU A 200 -17.73 0.69 27.57
N GLU A 201 -18.77 1.42 27.95
CA GLU A 201 -18.79 2.15 29.22
C GLU A 201 -18.62 1.21 30.42
N GLY A 202 -17.67 1.54 31.30
CA GLY A 202 -17.32 0.73 32.47
C GLY A 202 -16.58 -0.58 32.17
N GLY A 203 -16.08 -0.77 30.94
CA GLY A 203 -15.08 -1.80 30.63
C GLY A 203 -13.67 -1.38 31.06
N ASN A 204 -12.85 -2.32 31.52
CA ASN A 204 -11.43 -2.06 31.80
C ASN A 204 -10.63 -2.12 30.48
N THR A 205 -9.51 -1.40 30.42
CA THR A 205 -8.63 -1.28 29.25
C THR A 205 -7.88 -2.57 28.89
N SER A 206 -8.00 -3.63 29.72
CA SER A 206 -7.22 -4.87 29.62
C SER A 206 -8.01 -6.05 29.03
N ASN A 207 -8.65 -5.87 27.87
CA ASN A 207 -9.47 -6.90 27.17
C ASN A 207 -10.62 -7.51 27.99
N ALA A 208 -10.80 -7.06 29.24
CA ALA A 208 -11.87 -7.49 30.11
C ALA A 208 -13.06 -6.55 29.90
N TRP A 209 -13.91 -6.90 28.95
CA TRP A 209 -15.22 -6.28 28.66
C TRP A 209 -16.23 -6.39 29.81
N SER A 210 -15.76 -6.48 31.04
CA SER A 210 -16.53 -6.91 32.18
C SER A 210 -16.71 -5.80 33.18
N GLY A 211 -17.97 -5.46 33.38
CA GLY A 211 -18.47 -5.03 34.67
C GLY A 211 -19.92 -4.63 34.52
N VAL A 212 -20.11 -3.45 33.94
CA VAL A 212 -21.37 -2.71 34.06
C VAL A 212 -22.03 -2.33 32.73
N SER A 213 -21.35 -2.50 31.59
CA SER A 213 -21.96 -2.18 30.30
C SER A 213 -23.19 -3.04 30.02
N GLY A 214 -24.24 -2.42 29.50
CA GLY A 214 -25.43 -3.10 28.96
C GLY A 214 -25.15 -3.85 27.64
N LEU A 215 -23.93 -3.74 27.09
CA LEU A 215 -23.48 -4.48 25.92
C LEU A 215 -22.34 -5.44 26.31
N SER A 216 -22.17 -6.48 25.49
CA SER A 216 -21.04 -7.40 25.56
C SER A 216 -20.48 -7.62 24.17
N LEU A 217 -19.16 -7.69 24.07
CA LEU A 217 -18.46 -8.01 22.83
C LEU A 217 -18.05 -9.49 22.88
N SER A 218 -17.91 -10.10 21.70
CA SER A 218 -17.43 -11.46 21.53
C SER A 218 -16.89 -11.64 20.11
N LYS A 219 -16.28 -12.80 19.82
CA LYS A 219 -15.93 -13.19 18.45
C LYS A 219 -17.13 -13.21 17.49
N ASN A 220 -18.36 -13.28 18.01
CA ASN A 220 -19.59 -13.25 17.23
C ASN A 220 -20.14 -11.82 17.02
N GLY A 221 -19.43 -10.79 17.50
CA GLY A 221 -19.83 -9.38 17.42
C GLY A 221 -20.36 -8.80 18.73
N VAL A 222 -21.13 -7.72 18.62
CA VAL A 222 -21.73 -6.98 19.74
C VAL A 222 -23.12 -7.53 20.04
N LYS A 223 -23.45 -7.74 21.32
CA LYS A 223 -24.81 -8.07 21.75
C LYS A 223 -25.20 -7.34 23.04
N VAL A 224 -26.49 -7.23 23.31
CA VAL A 224 -26.99 -6.78 24.61
C VAL A 224 -26.64 -7.80 25.70
N LYS A 225 -26.20 -7.29 26.86
CA LYS A 225 -26.02 -8.05 28.09
C LYS A 225 -27.35 -8.02 28.86
N ALA A 226 -28.09 -9.13 28.83
CA ALA A 226 -29.39 -9.22 29.50
C ALA A 226 -29.28 -8.95 31.01
N GLY A 227 -30.07 -8.00 31.50
CA GLY A 227 -30.32 -7.78 32.92
C GLY A 227 -31.65 -8.40 33.36
N LYS A 228 -32.07 -8.15 34.61
CA LYS A 228 -33.40 -8.57 35.10
C LYS A 228 -34.51 -7.97 34.24
N GLY A 229 -35.51 -8.77 33.88
CA GLY A 229 -36.62 -8.33 33.05
C GLY A 229 -36.31 -8.21 31.55
N ILE A 230 -35.09 -8.52 31.10
CA ILE A 230 -34.70 -8.48 29.67
C ILE A 230 -34.31 -9.88 29.20
N THR A 231 -34.81 -10.29 28.04
CA THR A 231 -34.39 -11.51 27.35
C THR A 231 -33.57 -11.15 26.12
N VAL A 232 -32.52 -11.94 25.84
CA VAL A 232 -31.72 -11.82 24.62
C VAL A 232 -31.56 -13.22 24.03
N ASN A 233 -32.21 -13.48 22.89
CA ASN A 233 -32.24 -14.79 22.25
C ASN A 233 -32.17 -14.67 20.70
N SER A 234 -32.44 -15.75 19.98
CA SER A 234 -32.44 -15.77 18.51
C SER A 234 -33.47 -14.84 17.87
N ASP A 235 -34.53 -14.50 18.60
CA ASP A 235 -35.62 -13.64 18.13
C ASP A 235 -35.32 -12.15 18.40
N GLY A 236 -34.26 -11.86 19.16
CA GLY A 236 -33.78 -10.51 19.44
C GLY A 236 -33.75 -10.17 20.92
N VAL A 237 -34.02 -8.89 21.24
CA VAL A 237 -34.09 -8.36 22.60
C VAL A 237 -35.55 -8.17 22.99
N GLY A 238 -35.97 -8.78 24.09
CA GLY A 238 -37.35 -8.74 24.58
C GLY A 238 -37.45 -8.37 26.06
N VAL A 239 -38.69 -8.17 26.50
CA VAL A 239 -39.03 -7.95 27.91
C VAL A 239 -39.55 -9.26 28.49
N ASN A 240 -39.01 -9.67 29.63
CA ASN A 240 -39.49 -10.83 30.38
C ASN A 240 -40.76 -10.46 31.17
N VAL A 241 -41.91 -10.55 30.51
CA VAL A 241 -43.22 -10.19 31.10
C VAL A 241 -43.54 -11.07 32.32
N GLU A 242 -43.14 -12.34 32.32
CA GLU A 242 -43.39 -13.26 33.44
C GLU A 242 -42.61 -12.88 34.70
N GLU A 243 -41.33 -12.51 34.55
CA GLU A 243 -40.50 -12.03 35.65
C GLU A 243 -41.05 -10.70 36.22
N ILE A 244 -41.49 -9.79 35.34
CA ILE A 244 -42.12 -8.53 35.74
C ILE A 244 -43.44 -8.79 36.48
N ALA A 245 -44.31 -9.65 35.94
CA ALA A 245 -45.59 -9.98 36.57
C ALA A 245 -45.38 -10.59 37.96
N SER A 246 -44.38 -11.45 38.11
CA SER A 246 -44.02 -12.05 39.40
C SER A 246 -43.50 -11.01 40.40
N ALA A 247 -42.67 -10.07 39.96
CA ALA A 247 -42.18 -8.98 40.81
C ALA A 247 -43.31 -8.03 41.23
N LEU A 248 -44.22 -7.70 40.31
CA LEU A 248 -45.38 -6.83 40.57
C LEU A 248 -46.40 -7.49 41.50
N ALA A 249 -46.63 -8.80 41.39
CA ALA A 249 -47.56 -9.52 42.25
C ALA A 249 -47.22 -9.37 43.74
N ASN A 250 -45.93 -9.29 44.09
CA ASN A 250 -45.48 -9.07 45.47
C ASN A 250 -45.52 -7.59 45.90
N LEU A 251 -45.49 -6.65 44.96
CA LEU A 251 -45.55 -5.21 45.25
C LEU A 251 -46.98 -4.71 45.40
N ILE A 252 -47.90 -5.18 44.54
CA ILE A 252 -49.30 -4.73 44.49
C ILE A 252 -50.11 -5.35 45.63
N ILE A 253 -49.81 -6.60 45.98
CA ILE A 253 -50.49 -7.34 47.04
C ILE A 253 -49.44 -7.72 48.08
N PRO A 254 -49.30 -6.93 49.16
CA PRO A 254 -48.35 -7.24 50.23
C PRO A 254 -48.59 -8.61 50.84
N ALA A 255 -47.51 -9.29 51.25
CA ALA A 255 -47.62 -10.49 52.08
C ALA A 255 -48.47 -10.19 53.33
N GLY A 256 -49.36 -11.11 53.69
CA GLY A 256 -50.35 -10.88 54.74
C GLY A 256 -51.67 -10.27 54.26
N THR A 257 -51.79 -9.84 53.00
CA THR A 257 -53.08 -9.42 52.44
C THR A 257 -54.03 -10.61 52.41
N ILE A 258 -55.18 -10.45 53.06
CA ILE A 258 -56.23 -11.48 53.11
C ILE A 258 -57.35 -11.07 52.16
N VAL A 259 -57.74 -11.99 51.29
CA VAL A 259 -58.88 -11.78 50.38
C VAL A 259 -59.89 -12.91 50.52
N PRO A 260 -61.19 -12.61 50.35
CA PRO A 260 -62.17 -13.64 50.11
C PRO A 260 -61.86 -14.37 48.78
N PHE A 261 -61.86 -15.70 48.82
CA PHE A 261 -61.62 -16.60 47.71
C PHE A 261 -62.83 -17.50 47.51
N TYR A 262 -63.61 -17.17 46.49
CA TYR A 262 -64.81 -17.90 46.12
C TYR A 262 -64.55 -18.79 44.91
N SER A 263 -63.99 -19.97 45.17
CA SER A 263 -63.67 -20.97 44.15
C SER A 263 -63.50 -22.33 44.83
N ASN A 264 -63.73 -23.42 44.11
CA ASN A 264 -63.39 -24.78 44.55
C ASN A 264 -62.03 -25.26 44.00
N LYS A 265 -61.32 -24.42 43.23
CA LYS A 265 -59.99 -24.75 42.69
C LYS A 265 -58.91 -24.71 43.79
N PRO A 266 -57.72 -25.29 43.54
CA PRO A 266 -56.55 -25.09 44.40
C PRO A 266 -56.27 -23.61 44.63
N VAL A 267 -55.68 -23.30 45.78
CA VAL A 267 -55.24 -21.93 46.09
C VAL A 267 -54.19 -21.51 45.06
N PRO A 268 -54.28 -20.30 44.46
CA PRO A 268 -53.31 -19.83 43.48
C PRO A 268 -51.89 -19.80 44.03
N ASN A 269 -50.89 -19.99 43.15
CA ASN A 269 -49.49 -19.88 43.54
C ASN A 269 -49.20 -18.53 44.20
N GLY A 270 -48.46 -18.55 45.31
CA GLY A 270 -48.16 -17.36 46.12
C GLY A 270 -49.27 -16.95 47.09
N TRP A 271 -50.27 -17.81 47.29
CA TRP A 271 -51.32 -17.65 48.31
C TRP A 271 -51.42 -18.92 49.17
N VAL A 272 -51.89 -18.76 50.40
CA VAL A 272 -52.10 -19.86 51.37
C VAL A 272 -53.47 -19.72 52.04
N LEU A 273 -54.05 -20.83 52.53
CA LEU A 273 -55.30 -20.77 53.28
C LEU A 273 -55.12 -20.06 54.62
N CYS A 274 -56.10 -19.25 55.02
CA CYS A 274 -56.21 -18.69 56.37
C CYS A 274 -56.76 -19.75 57.35
N ASP A 275 -55.93 -20.74 57.71
CA ASP A 275 -56.30 -21.90 58.53
C ASP A 275 -55.62 -21.92 59.91
N GLY A 276 -54.91 -20.84 60.27
CA GLY A 276 -54.16 -20.77 61.53
C GLY A 276 -52.73 -21.31 61.44
N LYS A 277 -52.33 -21.91 60.31
CA LYS A 277 -50.98 -22.46 60.11
C LYS A 277 -50.08 -21.45 59.39
N ASN A 278 -48.77 -21.66 59.50
CA ASN A 278 -47.73 -20.86 58.82
C ASN A 278 -47.88 -19.33 59.00
N GLY A 279 -48.36 -18.90 60.18
CA GLY A 279 -48.55 -17.48 60.51
C GLY A 279 -49.82 -16.83 59.94
N THR A 280 -50.73 -17.61 59.33
CA THR A 280 -52.03 -17.09 58.87
C THR A 280 -53.04 -17.03 60.01
N PRO A 281 -54.00 -16.07 60.01
CA PRO A 281 -55.16 -16.14 60.91
C PRO A 281 -56.06 -17.32 60.55
N ASN A 282 -56.76 -17.91 61.52
CA ASN A 282 -57.79 -18.92 61.26
C ASN A 282 -59.13 -18.24 60.93
N LEU A 283 -59.41 -18.03 59.63
CA LEU A 283 -60.67 -17.44 59.14
C LEU A 283 -61.56 -18.45 58.43
N ASN A 284 -61.05 -19.65 58.17
CA ASN A 284 -61.75 -20.72 57.47
C ASN A 284 -62.38 -21.76 58.42
N GLY A 285 -62.27 -21.59 59.74
CA GLY A 285 -62.91 -22.46 60.74
C GLY A 285 -62.38 -23.90 60.77
N ASP A 286 -62.78 -24.67 61.80
CA ASP A 286 -62.27 -26.02 62.07
C ASP A 286 -62.90 -27.12 61.20
N SER A 287 -63.65 -26.78 60.15
CA SER A 287 -64.26 -27.80 59.30
C SER A 287 -63.19 -28.50 58.44
N GLU A 288 -63.32 -29.82 58.27
CA GLU A 288 -62.45 -30.65 57.42
C GLU A 288 -62.38 -30.17 55.94
N LYS A 289 -63.25 -29.22 55.57
CA LYS A 289 -63.35 -28.61 54.24
C LYS A 289 -62.85 -27.15 54.18
N GLY A 290 -62.36 -26.59 55.28
CA GLY A 290 -61.86 -25.20 55.36
C GLY A 290 -62.93 -24.13 55.11
N GLN A 291 -64.12 -24.33 55.67
CA GLN A 291 -65.26 -23.39 55.62
C GLN A 291 -65.61 -22.86 57.01
N ALA A 292 -65.82 -21.55 57.14
CA ALA A 292 -66.16 -20.90 58.41
C ALA A 292 -67.54 -21.35 58.90
N SER A 293 -67.59 -22.27 59.88
CA SER A 293 -68.82 -22.95 60.28
C SER A 293 -69.72 -22.15 61.23
N TRP A 294 -69.24 -21.09 61.91
CA TRP A 294 -70.03 -20.39 62.95
C TRP A 294 -69.91 -18.85 62.95
N GLY A 295 -69.56 -18.26 61.81
CA GLY A 295 -69.49 -16.80 61.63
C GLY A 295 -68.06 -16.29 61.49
N ILE A 296 -67.90 -15.24 60.69
CA ILE A 296 -66.61 -14.59 60.42
C ILE A 296 -66.54 -13.30 61.23
N SER A 297 -65.46 -13.14 61.99
CA SER A 297 -65.13 -11.85 62.60
C SER A 297 -64.61 -10.90 61.52
N LEU A 298 -65.47 -10.01 61.02
CA LEU A 298 -65.13 -9.05 59.95
C LEU A 298 -64.34 -7.84 60.45
N ILE A 299 -64.31 -7.59 61.77
CA ILE A 299 -63.64 -6.45 62.39
C ILE A 299 -62.90 -6.94 63.63
N SER A 300 -61.56 -6.88 63.59
CA SER A 300 -60.68 -7.16 64.72
C SER A 300 -59.71 -6.00 64.89
N GLY A 301 -59.69 -5.39 66.08
CA GLY A 301 -58.65 -4.43 66.47
C GLY A 301 -57.41 -5.17 66.97
N GLY A 302 -56.24 -4.82 66.46
CA GLY A 302 -54.97 -5.37 66.93
C GLY A 302 -54.69 -5.02 68.39
N ASN A 303 -54.11 -5.97 69.13
CA ASN A 303 -53.56 -5.91 70.49
C ASN A 303 -54.51 -5.53 71.64
N LYS A 304 -55.74 -5.10 71.36
CA LYS A 304 -56.84 -4.99 72.33
C LYS A 304 -58.14 -5.41 71.65
N ILE A 305 -58.75 -6.47 72.17
CA ILE A 305 -60.04 -7.00 71.72
C ILE A 305 -61.11 -6.02 72.19
N GLU A 306 -61.28 -4.90 71.48
CA GLU A 306 -62.39 -3.98 71.71
C GLU A 306 -63.55 -4.34 70.77
N THR A 307 -64.70 -4.64 71.37
CA THR A 307 -65.94 -4.97 70.67
C THR A 307 -66.65 -3.68 70.27
N ASN A 308 -66.78 -3.42 68.97
CA ASN A 308 -67.64 -2.36 68.46
C ASN A 308 -69.04 -2.89 68.20
N PHE A 309 -70.02 -2.40 68.94
CA PHE A 309 -71.42 -2.75 68.75
C PHE A 309 -72.05 -1.89 67.65
N TRP A 310 -72.69 -2.52 66.68
CA TRP A 310 -73.51 -1.86 65.68
C TRP A 310 -74.97 -2.03 66.09
N HIS A 311 -75.58 -1.00 66.66
CA HIS A 311 -77.02 -1.00 66.92
C HIS A 311 -77.78 -0.78 65.61
N LEU A 312 -78.44 -1.83 65.15
CA LEU A 312 -79.40 -1.77 64.05
C LEU A 312 -80.79 -1.49 64.64
N GLU A 313 -81.52 -0.52 64.08
CA GLU A 313 -82.91 -0.25 64.47
C GLU A 313 -83.82 -1.46 64.20
N TYR A 314 -84.96 -1.51 64.88
CA TYR A 314 -85.96 -2.56 64.73
C TYR A 314 -86.36 -2.75 63.25
N GLY A 315 -86.15 -3.97 62.72
CA GLY A 315 -86.46 -4.34 61.34
C GLY A 315 -85.30 -4.22 60.33
N LYS A 316 -84.12 -3.75 60.73
CA LYS A 316 -82.93 -3.72 59.86
C LYS A 316 -81.94 -4.82 60.27
N HIS A 317 -81.46 -5.61 59.32
CA HIS A 317 -80.45 -6.64 59.52
C HIS A 317 -79.27 -6.43 58.57
N VAL A 318 -78.04 -6.49 59.09
CA VAL A 318 -76.86 -6.72 58.24
C VAL A 318 -76.85 -8.20 57.89
N ARG A 319 -77.20 -8.54 56.65
CA ARG A 319 -77.08 -9.91 56.13
C ARG A 319 -75.88 -9.98 55.19
N ALA A 320 -74.76 -10.51 55.67
CA ALA A 320 -73.62 -10.88 54.84
C ALA A 320 -73.68 -12.40 54.57
N ASN A 321 -73.98 -12.79 53.33
CA ASN A 321 -73.95 -14.20 52.94
C ASN A 321 -72.50 -14.59 52.62
N VAL A 322 -71.79 -15.14 53.62
CA VAL A 322 -70.41 -15.61 53.51
C VAL A 322 -70.32 -17.14 53.36
N TYR A 323 -71.45 -17.80 53.09
CA TYR A 323 -71.50 -19.25 52.93
C TYR A 323 -70.70 -19.68 51.69
N PHE A 324 -69.85 -20.70 51.85
CA PHE A 324 -68.90 -21.21 50.84
C PHE A 324 -67.73 -20.27 50.47
N MET A 325 -67.52 -19.17 51.21
CA MET A 325 -66.36 -18.30 50.99
C MET A 325 -65.17 -18.80 51.82
N ARG A 326 -64.03 -18.98 51.16
CA ARG A 326 -62.75 -19.26 51.83
C ARG A 326 -61.93 -17.98 51.90
N TYR A 327 -60.98 -17.92 52.81
CA TYR A 327 -60.05 -16.80 52.95
C TYR A 327 -58.65 -17.31 52.65
N ILE A 328 -57.94 -16.60 51.80
CA ILE A 328 -56.55 -16.88 51.48
C ILE A 328 -55.72 -15.65 51.78
N MET A 329 -54.50 -15.87 52.23
CA MET A 329 -53.52 -14.85 52.54
C MET A 329 -52.40 -14.91 51.50
N LYS A 330 -51.96 -13.76 51.01
CA LYS A 330 -50.75 -13.67 50.19
C LYS A 330 -49.57 -14.14 51.02
N SER A 331 -48.88 -15.18 50.55
CA SER A 331 -47.60 -15.63 51.11
C SER A 331 -46.44 -14.76 50.63
#